data_AF-A0A1F5HC40-F1
#
_entry.id   AF-A0A1F5HC40-F1
#
_cell.length_a   1.000
_cell.length_b   1.000
_cell.length_c   1.000
_cell.angle_alpha   90.00
_cell.angle_beta   90.00
_cell.angle_gamma   90.00
#
_symmetry.space_group_name_H-M   'P 1'
#
loop_
_entity.id
_entity.type
_entity.pdbx_description
1 polymer ?
#
loop_
_entity_poly.entity_id
_entity_poly.type
_entity_poly.pdbx_seq_one_letter_code
_entity_poly.pdbx_strand_id
1 'polypeptide(L)'
;MELQLTCPNCNKNILPTEYFCHQCGKKLKDKPPSTTFSRQLTVYVISFFLPPFGLWPAVRYLRQQDEKSKKIGLAAIFLTIISILLTIWLTTSFINSFNRELNNQLRFYKDVGY
;
A
#
# COMPACT_ATOMS: atom_id res chain seq x y z
N MET A 1 8.68 6.84 36.63
CA MET A 1 9.67 7.86 36.25
C MET A 1 8.99 8.79 35.25
N GLU A 2 8.52 9.95 35.70
CA GLU A 2 7.80 10.90 34.84
C GLU A 2 8.80 11.59 33.91
N LEU A 3 8.71 11.27 32.61
CA LEU A 3 9.55 11.86 31.58
C LEU A 3 9.07 13.29 31.31
N GLN A 4 9.58 14.26 32.06
CA GLN A 4 9.28 15.67 31.84
C GLN A 4 9.98 16.14 30.57
N LEU A 5 9.23 16.30 29.47
CA LEU A 5 9.71 16.95 28.27
C LEU A 5 9.46 18.46 28.37
N THR A 6 10.35 19.24 27.77
CA THR A 6 10.23 20.70 27.67
C THR A 6 9.98 21.09 26.22
N CYS A 7 9.08 22.05 25.98
CA CYS A 7 8.80 22.51 24.62
C CYS A 7 10.00 23.32 24.08
N PRO A 8 10.55 23.00 22.89
CA PRO A 8 11.71 23.70 22.32
C PRO A 8 11.42 25.14 21.87
N ASN A 9 10.19 25.64 22.02
CA ASN A 9 9.78 26.97 21.55
C ASN A 9 9.46 27.94 22.67
N CYS A 10 8.85 27.45 23.75
CA CYS A 10 8.46 28.28 24.90
C CYS A 10 9.11 27.82 26.21
N ASN A 11 9.91 26.75 26.20
CA ASN A 11 10.60 26.18 27.36
C ASN A 11 9.68 25.85 28.54
N LYS A 12 8.39 25.59 28.27
CA LYS A 12 7.42 25.13 29.26
C LYS A 12 7.39 23.60 29.30
N ASN A 13 7.08 23.07 30.48
CA ASN A 13 6.88 21.64 30.68
C ASN A 13 5.67 21.17 29.87
N ILE A 14 5.85 20.08 29.16
CA ILE A 14 4.83 19.45 28.32
C ILE A 14 4.69 17.99 28.72
N LEU A 15 3.47 17.48 28.65
CA LEU A 15 3.26 16.05 28.86
C LEU A 15 3.68 15.30 27.59
N PRO A 16 4.33 14.14 27.71
CA PRO A 16 4.76 13.36 26.54
C PRO A 16 3.58 12.84 25.69
N THR A 17 2.35 12.90 26.18
CA THR A 17 1.12 12.52 25.47
C THR A 17 0.52 13.65 24.62
N GLU A 18 1.00 14.89 24.74
CA GLU A 18 0.46 16.04 24.00
C GLU A 18 1.02 16.13 22.56
N TYR A 19 0.12 16.29 21.58
CA TYR A 19 0.49 16.47 20.16
C TYR A 19 0.87 17.92 19.82
N PHE A 20 0.33 18.87 20.57
CA PHE A 20 0.56 20.30 20.45
C PHE A 20 0.86 20.86 21.84
N CYS A 21 1.75 21.84 21.93
CA CYS A 21 2.02 22.51 23.20
C CYS A 21 0.81 23.36 23.61
N HIS A 22 0.28 23.13 24.80
CA HIS A 22 -0.87 23.87 25.34
C HIS A 22 -0.58 25.36 25.61
N GLN A 23 0.69 25.77 25.71
CA GLN A 23 1.09 27.16 25.95
C GLN A 23 1.33 27.96 24.67
N CYS A 24 2.01 27.37 23.67
CA CYS A 24 2.43 28.10 22.46
C CYS A 24 1.80 27.56 21.17
N GLY A 25 1.00 26.49 21.24
CA GLY A 25 0.36 25.86 20.08
C GLY A 25 1.32 25.12 19.14
N LYS A 26 2.63 25.10 19.42
CA LYS A 26 3.59 24.44 18.54
C LYS A 26 3.36 22.94 18.49
N LYS A 27 3.34 22.41 17.27
CA LYS A 27 3.24 20.97 17.01
C LYS A 27 4.46 20.24 17.57
N LEU A 28 4.24 19.31 18.49
CA LEU A 28 5.28 18.52 19.17
C LEU A 28 5.44 17.14 18.51
N LYS A 29 4.32 16.56 18.07
CA LYS A 29 4.29 15.23 17.44
C LYS A 29 3.41 15.26 16.20
N ASP A 30 3.78 14.47 15.22
CA ASP A 30 2.90 14.17 14.11
C ASP A 30 1.69 13.39 14.62
N LYS A 31 0.49 13.92 14.38
CA LYS A 31 -0.76 13.23 14.69
C LYS A 31 -0.70 11.87 14.00
N PRO A 32 -0.98 10.75 14.70
CA PRO A 32 -1.09 9.47 14.02
C PRO A 32 -2.12 9.66 12.91
N PRO A 33 -1.82 9.21 11.68
CA PRO A 33 -2.74 9.36 10.58
C PRO A 33 -4.06 8.73 11.03
N SER A 34 -5.12 9.53 11.03
CA SER A 34 -6.43 9.05 11.44
C SER A 34 -6.77 7.84 10.59
N THR A 35 -7.04 6.71 11.24
CA THR A 35 -7.57 5.49 10.63
C THR A 35 -9.04 5.72 10.25
N THR A 36 -9.29 6.78 9.48
CA THR A 36 -10.60 7.13 8.96
C THR A 36 -10.90 6.15 7.83
N PHE A 37 -12.14 5.64 7.80
CA PHE A 37 -12.63 4.69 6.80
C PHE A 37 -12.26 5.10 5.36
N SER A 38 -12.36 6.39 5.04
CA SER A 38 -12.02 6.95 3.71
C SER A 38 -10.53 6.81 3.35
N ARG A 39 -9.62 6.91 4.33
CA ARG A 39 -8.17 6.72 4.09
C ARG A 39 -7.84 5.25 3.88
N GLN A 40 -8.51 4.37 4.61
CA GLN A 40 -8.35 2.92 4.48
C GLN A 40 -8.82 2.46 3.10
N LEU A 41 -9.98 2.94 2.66
CA LEU A 41 -10.54 2.63 1.34
C LEU A 41 -9.62 3.08 0.21
N THR A 42 -9.05 4.29 0.31
CA THR A 42 -8.12 4.81 -0.70
C THR A 42 -6.86 3.95 -0.82
N VAL A 43 -6.30 3.50 0.31
CA VAL A 43 -5.12 2.61 0.32
C VAL A 43 -5.45 1.25 -0.31
N TYR A 44 -6.62 0.69 -0.01
CA TYR A 44 -7.06 -0.57 -0.62
C TYR A 44 -7.33 -0.45 -2.12
N VAL A 45 -8.00 0.63 -2.55
CA VAL A 45 -8.29 0.89 -3.97
C VAL A 45 -7.00 1.08 -4.77
N ILE A 46 -6.05 1.88 -4.27
CA ILE A 46 -4.75 2.09 -4.94
C ILE A 46 -3.93 0.80 -5.00
N SER A 47 -3.94 0.01 -3.94
CA SER A 47 -3.20 -1.27 -3.90
C SER A 47 -3.80 -2.32 -4.84
N PHE A 48 -5.13 -2.29 -5.03
CA PHE A 48 -5.84 -3.18 -5.95
C PHE A 48 -5.65 -2.77 -7.43
N PHE A 49 -5.57 -1.47 -7.73
CA PHE A 49 -5.51 -0.97 -9.11
C PHE A 49 -4.09 -0.73 -9.66
N LEU A 50 -3.05 -0.66 -8.82
CA LEU A 50 -1.64 -0.44 -9.25
C LEU A 50 -0.61 -1.39 -8.59
N PRO A 51 -0.55 -2.67 -8.98
CA PRO A 51 0.61 -3.52 -8.70
C PRO A 51 1.77 -3.05 -9.62
N PRO A 52 2.75 -2.23 -9.16
CA PRO A 52 3.69 -2.49 -8.06
C PRO A 52 3.85 -1.33 -7.04
N PHE A 53 3.03 -0.27 -7.09
CA PHE A 53 3.19 0.95 -6.29
C PHE A 53 2.56 0.89 -4.88
N GLY A 54 1.73 -0.12 -4.59
CA GLY A 54 1.12 -0.34 -3.27
C GLY A 54 2.09 -0.77 -2.15
N LEU A 55 3.35 -1.07 -2.47
CA LEU A 55 4.34 -1.60 -1.52
C LEU A 55 4.88 -0.53 -0.55
N TRP A 56 4.93 0.74 -0.96
CA TRP A 56 5.46 1.83 -0.13
C TRP A 56 4.66 2.06 1.18
N PRO A 57 3.32 2.17 1.18
CA PRO A 57 2.55 2.27 2.42
C PRO A 57 2.55 0.97 3.24
N ALA A 58 2.65 -0.21 2.60
CA ALA A 58 2.65 -1.50 3.28
C ALA A 58 3.88 -1.69 4.19
N VAL A 59 5.07 -1.34 3.71
CA VAL A 59 6.32 -1.38 4.50
C VAL A 59 6.25 -0.43 5.71
N ARG A 60 5.60 0.73 5.56
CA ARG A 60 5.40 1.68 6.66
C ARG A 60 4.41 1.17 7.72
N TYR A 61 3.39 0.41 7.33
CA TYR A 61 2.38 -0.15 8.24
C TYR A 61 2.89 -1.38 9.02
N LEU A 62 3.72 -2.23 8.39
CA LEU A 62 4.36 -3.40 9.03
C LEU A 62 5.36 -3.03 10.13
N ARG A 63 5.85 -1.78 10.16
CA ARG A 63 6.84 -1.30 11.13
C ARG A 63 6.23 -0.81 12.47
N GLN A 64 4.92 -0.87 12.66
CA GLN A 64 4.24 -0.50 13.92
C GLN A 64 4.00 -1.73 14.83
N GLN A 65 4.27 -1.59 16.13
CA GLN A 65 4.24 -2.69 17.13
C GLN A 65 2.82 -3.20 17.49
N ASP A 66 1.76 -2.54 17.04
CA ASP A 66 0.39 -2.96 17.31
C ASP A 66 0.03 -4.28 16.59
N GLU A 67 -0.42 -5.28 17.36
CA GLU A 67 -0.97 -6.56 16.91
C GLU A 67 -2.00 -6.39 15.77
N LYS A 68 -2.80 -5.32 15.83
CA LYS A 68 -3.80 -5.01 14.81
C LYS A 68 -3.18 -4.54 13.48
N SER A 69 -2.07 -3.82 13.52
CA SER A 69 -1.36 -3.33 12.33
C SER A 69 -0.62 -4.45 11.59
N LYS A 70 -0.11 -5.46 12.31
CA LYS A 70 0.48 -6.67 11.71
C LYS A 70 -0.52 -7.48 10.89
N LYS A 71 -1.76 -7.63 11.37
CA LYS A 71 -2.83 -8.34 10.65
C LYS A 71 -3.18 -7.65 9.32
N ILE A 72 -3.18 -6.32 9.31
CA ILE A 72 -3.44 -5.52 8.11
C ILE A 72 -2.30 -5.66 7.09
N GLY A 73 -1.05 -5.65 7.55
CA GLY A 73 0.12 -5.90 6.71
C GLY A 73 0.08 -7.28 6.04
N LEU A 74 -0.27 -8.31 6.80
CA LEU A 74 -0.41 -9.68 6.28
C LEU A 74 -1.54 -9.79 5.26
N ALA A 75 -2.70 -9.18 5.54
CA ALA A 75 -3.83 -9.14 4.61
C ALA A 75 -3.45 -8.44 3.29
N ALA A 76 -2.69 -7.34 3.36
CA ALA A 76 -2.20 -6.64 2.17
C ALA A 76 -1.25 -7.52 1.34
N ILE A 77 -0.32 -8.24 1.98
CA ILE A 77 0.58 -9.18 1.29
C ILE A 77 -0.24 -10.27 0.58
N PHE A 78 -1.22 -10.86 1.27
CA PHE A 78 -2.05 -11.92 0.67
C PHE A 78 -2.83 -11.40 -0.55
N LEU A 79 -3.38 -10.19 -0.44
CA LEU A 79 -4.10 -9.52 -1.52
C LEU A 79 -3.19 -9.22 -2.71
N THR A 80 -1.93 -8.83 -2.47
CA THR A 80 -0.94 -8.64 -3.56
C THR A 80 -0.58 -9.96 -4.25
N ILE A 81 -0.41 -11.06 -3.51
CA ILE A 81 -0.13 -12.38 -4.09
C ILE A 81 -1.30 -12.83 -4.98
N ILE A 82 -2.54 -12.69 -4.48
CA ILE A 82 -3.75 -13.00 -5.25
C ILE A 82 -3.84 -12.15 -6.52
N SER A 83 -3.59 -10.85 -6.42
CA SER A 83 -3.60 -9.92 -7.56
C SER A 83 -2.57 -10.32 -8.62
N ILE A 84 -1.36 -10.70 -8.20
CA ILE A 84 -0.29 -11.18 -9.11
C ILE A 84 -0.72 -12.48 -9.80
N LEU A 85 -1.26 -13.45 -9.08
CA LEU A 85 -1.73 -14.72 -9.66
C LEU A 85 -2.87 -14.51 -10.67
N LEU A 86 -3.85 -13.67 -10.34
CA LEU A 86 -4.94 -13.28 -11.24
C LEU A 86 -4.40 -12.62 -12.50
N THR A 87 -3.44 -11.71 -12.36
CA THR A 87 -2.81 -11.01 -13.49
C THR A 87 -2.08 -11.99 -14.39
N ILE A 88 -1.30 -12.91 -13.84
CA ILE A 88 -0.60 -13.96 -14.61
C ILE A 88 -1.60 -14.85 -15.34
N TRP A 89 -2.67 -15.26 -14.67
CA TRP A 89 -3.71 -16.09 -15.27
C TRP A 89 -4.46 -15.38 -16.41
N LEU A 90 -4.88 -14.13 -16.20
CA LEU A 90 -5.55 -13.33 -17.21
C LEU A 90 -4.64 -13.07 -18.41
N THR A 91 -3.37 -12.76 -18.14
CA THR A 91 -2.37 -12.49 -19.17
C THR A 91 -2.07 -13.73 -20.00
N THR A 92 -1.86 -14.90 -19.37
CA THR A 92 -1.65 -16.16 -20.09
C THR A 92 -2.89 -16.57 -20.89
N SER A 93 -4.10 -16.37 -20.35
CA SER A 93 -5.37 -16.63 -21.05
C SER A 93 -5.51 -15.76 -22.31
N PHE A 94 -5.22 -14.46 -22.20
CA PHE A 94 -5.26 -13.54 -23.34
C PHE A 94 -4.20 -13.84 -24.40
N ILE A 95 -2.95 -14.13 -23.98
CA ILE A 95 -1.85 -14.50 -24.88
C ILE A 95 -2.17 -15.78 -25.65
N ASN A 96 -2.77 -16.77 -24.99
CA ASN A 96 -3.14 -18.03 -25.64
C ASN A 96 -4.24 -17.83 -26.70
N SER A 97 -5.17 -16.91 -26.47
CA SER A 97 -6.19 -16.55 -27.47
C SER A 97 -5.60 -15.88 -28.70
N PHE A 98 -4.69 -14.92 -28.52
CA PHE A 98 -4.03 -14.22 -29.62
C PHE A 98 -3.03 -15.10 -30.39
N ASN A 99 -2.22 -15.90 -29.69
CA ASN A 99 -1.25 -16.79 -30.33
C ASN A 99 -1.91 -17.86 -31.20
N ARG A 100 -3.07 -18.39 -30.78
CA ARG A 100 -3.80 -19.39 -31.58
C ARG A 100 -4.28 -18.80 -32.91
N GLU A 101 -4.80 -17.57 -32.87
CA GLU A 101 -5.25 -16.87 -34.07
C GLU A 101 -4.08 -16.54 -35.01
N LEU A 102 -3.00 -15.95 -34.48
CA LEU A 102 -1.81 -15.61 -35.27
C LEU A 102 -1.15 -16.83 -35.90
N ASN A 103 -1.02 -17.93 -35.16
CA ASN A 103 -0.37 -19.15 -35.67
C ASN A 103 -1.17 -19.83 -36.79
N ASN A 104 -2.51 -19.74 -36.73
CA ASN A 104 -3.37 -20.23 -37.80
C ASN A 104 -3.23 -19.38 -39.07
N GLN A 105 -3.17 -18.05 -38.94
CA GLN A 105 -2.93 -17.17 -40.08
C GLN A 105 -1.53 -17.37 -40.66
N LEU A 106 -0.50 -17.47 -39.82
CA LEU A 106 0.88 -17.75 -40.25
C LEU A 106 1.02 -19.09 -40.99
N ARG A 107 0.30 -20.13 -40.56
CA ARG A 107 0.25 -21.41 -41.29
C ARG A 107 -0.40 -21.26 -42.65
N PHE A 108 -1.49 -20.49 -42.75
CA PHE A 108 -2.13 -20.20 -44.03
C PHE A 108 -1.16 -19.48 -44.98
N TYR A 109 -0.44 -18.44 -44.53
CA TYR A 109 0.57 -17.75 -45.34
C TYR A 109 1.72 -18.66 -45.81
N LYS A 110 2.18 -19.59 -44.98
CA LYS A 110 3.20 -20.59 -45.38
C LYS A 110 2.69 -21.58 -46.43
N ASP A 111 1.40 -21.92 -46.37
CA ASP A 111 0.78 -22.86 -47.31
C ASP A 111 0.61 -22.23 -48.71
N VAL A 112 0.33 -20.92 -48.78
CA VAL A 112 0.26 -20.17 -50.05
C VAL A 112 1.61 -19.72 -50.63
N GLY A 113 2.74 -20.17 -50.04
CA GLY A 113 4.04 -20.17 -50.72
C GLY A 113 4.74 -18.81 -50.91
N TYR A 114 4.72 -17.95 -49.89
CA TYR A 114 5.63 -16.80 -49.78
C TYR A 114 6.80 -17.09 -48.84
#